data_AF-A0AAD9L1N9-F1
#
_entry.id   AF-A0AAD9L1N9-F1
#
_cell.length_a   1.000
_cell.length_b   1.000
_cell.length_c   1.000
_cell.angle_alpha   90.00
_cell.angle_beta   90.00
_cell.angle_gamma   90.00
#
_symmetry.space_group_name_H-M   'P 1'
#
loop_
_entity.id
_entity.type
_entity.pdbx_description
1 polymer ?
#
loop_
_entity_poly.entity_id
_entity_poly.type
_entity_poly.pdbx_seq_one_letter_code
_entity_poly.pdbx_strand_id
1 'polypeptide(L)'
;MSGDLNQAKILRNKVNRAASKLKYHFYQTQIAAMHESGSHDWWKYMKTIMGHKTNGKSCMQGLANKTTDGDCGLLANTMNDFFVSVSDHLPRLNKSHKVFDVNEELPDQYVISVYTTFKALESVKANKATGPDNIPAWVLRNYANVLAPPLTAIFNNSLRDGVLPME
;
A
#
# COMPACT_ATOMS: atom_id res chain seq x y z
N MET A 1 48.06 -1.31 43.21
CA MET A 1 47.17 -1.80 42.12
C MET A 1 46.09 -0.79 41.68
N SER A 2 46.17 0.50 42.06
CA SER A 2 45.13 1.52 41.74
C SER A 2 45.33 2.24 40.39
N GLY A 3 46.55 2.23 39.84
CA GLY A 3 46.89 2.96 38.60
C GLY A 3 46.23 2.41 37.34
N ASP A 4 45.97 1.11 37.28
CA ASP A 4 45.48 0.42 36.08
C ASP A 4 43.99 0.73 35.78
N LEU A 5 43.17 0.81 36.84
CA LEU A 5 41.75 1.17 36.76
C LEU A 5 41.53 2.62 36.29
N ASN A 6 42.39 3.55 36.70
CA ASN A 6 42.30 4.94 36.25
C ASN A 6 42.72 5.09 34.79
N GLN A 7 43.75 4.36 34.35
CA GLN A 7 44.17 4.32 32.97
C GLN A 7 43.08 3.74 32.06
N ALA A 8 42.43 2.65 32.48
CA ALA A 8 41.28 2.06 31.79
C ALA A 8 40.10 3.04 31.64
N LYS A 9 39.78 3.80 32.70
CA LYS A 9 38.72 4.84 32.65
C LYS A 9 39.06 5.96 31.65
N ILE A 10 40.32 6.42 31.64
CA ILE A 10 40.78 7.45 30.71
C ILE A 10 40.67 6.96 29.26
N LEU A 11 41.13 5.73 28.98
CA LEU A 11 41.04 5.13 27.66
C LEU A 11 39.58 4.93 27.22
N ARG A 12 38.71 4.43 28.10
CA ARG A 12 37.27 4.30 27.85
C ARG A 12 36.63 5.65 27.50
N ASN A 13 36.96 6.71 28.25
CA ASN A 13 36.42 8.04 28.00
C ASN A 13 36.93 8.62 26.67
N LYS A 14 38.19 8.37 26.30
CA LYS A 14 38.73 8.74 24.98
C LYS A 14 37.98 8.03 23.86
N VAL A 15 37.78 6.72 23.99
CA VAL A 15 37.02 5.92 23.01
C VAL A 15 35.58 6.43 22.90
N ASN A 16 34.90 6.66 24.02
CA ASN A 16 33.53 7.17 24.02
C ASN A 16 33.44 8.56 23.36
N ARG A 17 34.37 9.47 23.66
CA ARG A 17 34.41 10.79 23.02
C ARG A 17 34.66 10.69 21.52
N ALA A 18 35.59 9.83 21.10
CA ALA A 18 35.85 9.58 19.69
C ALA A 18 34.62 8.99 18.99
N ALA A 19 33.95 8.01 19.61
CA ALA A 19 32.73 7.40 19.09
C ALA A 19 31.59 8.42 18.95
N SER A 20 31.38 9.27 19.96
CA SER A 20 30.38 10.35 19.89
C SER A 20 30.69 11.36 18.79
N LYS A 21 31.97 11.74 18.64
CA LYS A 21 32.41 12.66 17.58
C LYS A 21 32.21 12.06 16.19
N LEU A 22 32.55 10.79 16.00
CA LEU A 22 32.35 10.06 14.75
C LEU A 22 30.86 9.94 14.41
N LYS A 23 30.00 9.60 15.38
CA LYS A 23 28.55 9.54 15.19
C LYS A 23 27.98 10.90 14.76
N TYR A 24 28.39 11.97 15.45
CA TYR A 24 27.96 13.33 15.12
C TYR A 24 28.35 13.70 13.67
N HIS A 25 29.63 13.52 13.31
CA HIS A 25 30.10 13.81 11.95
C HIS A 25 29.38 12.98 10.90
N PHE A 26 29.19 11.68 11.14
CA PHE A 26 28.47 10.79 10.23
C PHE A 26 27.07 11.33 9.92
N TYR A 27 26.27 11.66 10.95
CA TYR A 27 24.92 12.18 10.71
C TYR A 27 24.94 13.57 10.07
N GLN A 28 25.86 14.45 10.47
CA GLN A 28 25.95 15.79 9.91
C GLN A 28 26.29 15.77 8.41
N THR A 29 27.30 14.99 8.01
CA THR A 29 27.69 14.86 6.60
C THR A 29 26.56 14.26 5.76
N GLN A 30 25.86 13.27 6.31
CA GLN A 30 24.75 12.63 5.61
C GLN A 30 23.53 13.55 5.45
N ILE A 31 23.17 14.34 6.47
CA ILE A 31 22.07 15.32 6.38
C ILE A 31 22.43 16.42 5.39
N ALA A 32 23.68 16.92 5.42
CA ALA A 32 24.16 17.93 4.49
C ALA A 32 24.09 17.47 3.02
N ALA A 33 24.49 16.22 2.74
CA ALA A 33 24.41 15.64 1.40
C ALA A 33 22.96 15.43 0.89
N MET A 34 21.95 15.55 1.76
CA MET A 34 20.55 15.25 1.44
C MET A 34 19.66 16.48 1.25
N HIS A 35 20.16 17.68 1.52
CA HIS A 35 19.42 18.92 1.24
C HIS A 35 19.06 19.07 -0.26
N GLU A 36 19.76 18.37 -1.15
CA GLU A 36 19.52 18.35 -2.60
C GLU A 36 18.62 17.18 -3.06
N SER A 37 18.26 16.25 -2.19
CA SER A 37 17.48 15.05 -2.54
C SER A 37 15.97 15.27 -2.42
N GLY A 38 15.18 14.56 -3.25
CA GLY A 38 13.71 14.63 -3.19
C GLY A 38 13.12 14.07 -1.89
N SER A 39 11.92 14.53 -1.52
CA SER A 39 11.21 14.16 -0.27
C SER A 39 11.11 12.64 -0.01
N HIS A 40 10.96 11.85 -1.07
CA HIS A 40 10.92 10.39 -0.98
C HIS A 40 12.24 9.78 -0.47
N ASP A 41 13.37 10.25 -1.00
CA ASP A 41 14.69 9.71 -0.66
C ASP A 41 15.12 10.16 0.74
N TRP A 42 14.78 11.40 1.10
CA TRP A 42 14.91 11.90 2.47
C TRP A 42 14.14 11.02 3.47
N TRP A 43 12.88 10.70 3.20
CA TRP A 43 12.08 9.85 4.09
C TRP A 43 12.60 8.41 4.17
N LYS A 44 13.03 7.83 3.04
CA LYS A 44 13.65 6.50 3.00
C LYS A 44 14.91 6.45 3.86
N TYR A 45 15.73 7.49 3.79
CA TYR A 45 16.94 7.58 4.60
C TYR A 45 16.66 7.82 6.07
N MET A 46 15.72 8.71 6.40
CA MET A 46 15.40 9.00 7.79
C MET A 46 14.85 7.76 8.52
N LYS A 47 14.06 6.92 7.83
CA LYS A 47 13.67 5.60 8.36
C LYS A 47 14.87 4.70 8.70
N THR A 48 15.97 4.81 7.96
CA THR A 48 17.20 4.05 8.24
C THR A 48 17.92 4.59 9.48
N ILE A 49 18.03 5.92 9.62
CA ILE A 49 18.61 6.55 10.83
C ILE A 49 17.80 6.22 12.08
N MET A 50 16.47 6.31 11.99
CA MET A 50 15.56 6.07 13.11
C MET A 50 15.48 4.59 13.50
N GLY A 51 16.22 3.70 12.83
CA GLY A 51 16.13 2.25 13.07
C GLY A 51 14.79 1.65 12.65
N HIS A 52 13.98 2.38 11.88
CA HIS A 52 12.67 1.98 11.40
C HIS A 52 12.77 1.06 10.18
N LYS A 53 13.68 0.08 10.23
CA LYS A 53 13.75 -1.00 9.25
C LYS A 53 12.55 -1.91 9.49
N THR A 54 11.64 -1.94 8.52
CA THR A 54 10.52 -2.88 8.51
C THR A 54 11.09 -4.28 8.28
N ASN A 55 11.40 -5.01 9.35
CA ASN A 55 11.83 -6.41 9.28
C ASN A 55 10.63 -7.30 8.91
N GLY A 56 10.07 -7.16 7.71
CA GLY A 56 9.05 -8.07 7.14
C GLY A 56 7.76 -8.29 7.94
N LYS A 57 7.62 -7.71 9.14
CA LYS A 57 6.46 -7.89 10.01
C LYS A 57 5.30 -7.12 9.41
N SER A 58 4.15 -7.79 9.35
CA SER A 58 2.86 -7.18 9.01
C SER A 58 2.71 -5.83 9.71
N CYS A 59 2.20 -4.82 8.99
CA CYS A 59 1.95 -3.48 9.51
C CYS A 59 1.07 -3.49 10.78
N MET A 60 0.35 -4.58 11.02
CA MET A 60 -0.58 -4.78 12.12
C MET A 60 -0.02 -5.63 13.26
N GLN A 61 1.21 -6.16 13.15
CA GLN A 61 1.79 -7.08 14.15
C GLN A 61 1.86 -6.45 15.55
N GLY A 62 2.14 -5.15 15.64
CA GLY A 62 2.18 -4.45 16.93
C GLY A 62 0.82 -4.35 17.60
N LEU A 63 -0.26 -4.29 16.82
CA LEU A 63 -1.64 -4.30 17.33
C LEU A 63 -2.06 -5.73 17.68
N ALA A 64 -1.73 -6.71 16.83
CA ALA A 64 -1.99 -8.13 17.10
C ALA A 64 -1.33 -8.58 18.41
N ASN A 65 -0.09 -8.18 18.68
CA ASN A 65 0.58 -8.49 19.94
C ASN A 65 -0.11 -7.90 21.18
N LYS A 66 -0.89 -6.81 21.04
CA LYS A 66 -1.59 -6.17 22.16
C LYS A 66 -2.99 -6.72 22.37
N THR A 67 -3.65 -7.15 21.30
CA THR A 67 -5.08 -7.47 21.30
C THR A 67 -5.35 -8.96 21.16
N THR A 68 -4.47 -9.70 20.48
CA THR A 68 -4.67 -11.09 20.06
C THR A 68 -3.41 -11.95 20.20
N ASP A 69 -2.52 -11.62 21.15
CA ASP A 69 -1.27 -12.34 21.44
C ASP A 69 -0.37 -12.59 20.20
N GLY A 70 -0.49 -11.72 19.19
CA GLY A 70 0.31 -11.76 17.97
C GLY A 70 -0.34 -12.49 16.81
N ASP A 71 -1.54 -13.05 16.97
CA ASP A 71 -2.31 -13.65 15.90
C ASP A 71 -3.01 -12.58 15.04
N CYS A 72 -2.48 -12.37 13.84
CA CYS A 72 -3.04 -11.43 12.87
C CYS A 72 -4.37 -11.89 12.28
N GLY A 73 -4.63 -13.20 12.20
CA GLY A 73 -5.90 -13.74 11.71
C GLY A 73 -7.03 -13.49 12.71
N LEU A 74 -6.76 -13.72 14.01
CA LEU A 74 -7.70 -13.41 15.08
C LEU A 74 -8.01 -11.90 15.14
N LEU A 75 -7.00 -11.05 14.91
CA LEU A 75 -7.20 -9.60 14.85
C LEU A 75 -8.11 -9.20 13.69
N ALA A 76 -7.91 -9.79 12.51
CA ALA A 76 -8.75 -9.53 11.34
C ALA A 76 -10.22 -9.92 11.59
N ASN A 77 -10.45 -11.07 12.23
CA ASN A 77 -11.80 -11.50 12.60
C ASN A 77 -12.43 -10.55 13.63
N THR A 78 -11.66 -10.14 14.65
CA THR A 78 -12.15 -9.18 15.66
C THR A 78 -12.53 -7.84 15.04
N MET A 79 -11.74 -7.36 14.08
CA MET A 79 -12.07 -6.14 13.32
C MET A 79 -13.33 -6.33 12.48
N ASN A 80 -13.47 -7.47 11.80
CA ASN A 80 -14.66 -7.79 11.03
C ASN A 80 -15.91 -7.79 11.93
N ASP A 81 -15.85 -8.45 13.08
CA ASP A 81 -16.97 -8.52 14.04
C ASP A 81 -17.35 -7.12 14.56
N PHE A 82 -16.35 -6.27 14.84
CA PHE A 82 -16.60 -4.87 15.17
C PHE A 82 -17.36 -4.14 14.05
N PHE A 83 -16.89 -4.22 12.81
CA PHE A 83 -17.58 -3.57 11.69
C PHE A 83 -18.98 -4.13 11.45
N VAL A 84 -19.16 -5.45 11.56
CA VAL A 84 -20.47 -6.11 11.47
C VAL A 84 -21.40 -5.52 12.53
N SER A 85 -20.97 -5.45 13.79
CA SER A 85 -21.78 -4.88 14.88
C SER A 85 -22.17 -3.42 14.66
N VAL A 86 -21.27 -2.61 14.12
CA VAL A 86 -21.57 -1.20 13.77
C VAL A 86 -22.59 -1.13 12.63
N SER A 87 -22.51 -2.06 11.68
CA SER A 87 -23.38 -2.12 10.50
C SER A 87 -24.69 -2.88 10.69
N ASP A 88 -24.95 -3.46 11.86
CA ASP A 88 -26.07 -4.39 12.08
C ASP A 88 -27.46 -3.73 11.91
N HIS A 89 -27.53 -2.41 12.12
CA HIS A 89 -28.72 -1.61 11.89
C HIS A 89 -29.03 -1.36 10.40
N LEU A 90 -28.07 -1.61 9.51
CA LEU A 90 -28.25 -1.41 8.08
C LEU A 90 -29.05 -2.57 7.49
N PRO A 91 -30.13 -2.30 6.76
CA PRO A 91 -30.89 -3.36 6.09
C PRO A 91 -29.97 -4.06 5.09
N ARG A 92 -30.07 -5.39 5.03
CA ARG A 92 -29.36 -6.17 4.02
C ARG A 92 -29.78 -5.68 2.63
N LEU A 93 -28.79 -5.54 1.75
CA LEU A 93 -29.05 -5.19 0.35
C LEU A 93 -30.09 -6.14 -0.24
N ASN A 94 -31.24 -5.59 -0.65
CA ASN A 94 -32.31 -6.37 -1.24
C ASN A 94 -31.88 -6.79 -2.65
N LYS A 95 -31.37 -8.02 -2.77
CA LYS A 95 -31.00 -8.64 -4.04
C LYS A 95 -32.20 -8.86 -4.98
N SER A 96 -33.43 -8.65 -4.50
CA SER A 96 -34.66 -8.78 -5.29
C SER A 96 -35.08 -7.50 -6.02
N HIS A 97 -34.32 -6.39 -5.89
CA HIS A 97 -34.51 -5.29 -6.83
C HIS A 97 -34.09 -5.77 -8.22
N LYS A 98 -35.07 -6.07 -9.07
CA LYS A 98 -34.84 -6.19 -10.50
C LYS A 98 -34.24 -4.86 -10.95
N VAL A 99 -32.97 -4.90 -11.30
CA VAL A 99 -32.20 -3.76 -11.81
C VAL A 99 -32.76 -3.46 -13.19
N PHE A 100 -33.75 -2.55 -13.24
CA PHE A 100 -34.32 -1.97 -14.45
C PHE A 100 -34.94 -2.97 -15.45
N ASP A 101 -35.88 -2.49 -16.26
CA ASP A 101 -36.42 -3.29 -17.36
C ASP A 101 -35.32 -3.35 -18.45
N VAL A 102 -34.78 -4.52 -18.74
CA VAL A 102 -33.62 -4.77 -19.64
C VAL A 102 -33.96 -4.44 -21.12
N ASN A 103 -35.10 -3.80 -21.36
CA ASN A 103 -35.62 -3.47 -22.69
C ASN A 103 -35.33 -2.02 -23.11
N GLU A 104 -34.76 -1.19 -22.25
CA GLU A 104 -34.27 0.14 -22.65
C GLU A 104 -32.86 0.03 -23.25
N GLU A 105 -32.68 0.55 -24.46
CA GLU A 105 -31.35 0.67 -25.07
C GLU A 105 -30.45 1.51 -24.16
N LEU A 106 -29.20 1.06 -23.97
CA LEU A 106 -28.20 1.79 -23.19
C LEU A 106 -28.06 3.21 -23.77
N PRO A 107 -28.36 4.28 -23.01
CA PRO A 107 -28.26 5.63 -23.53
C PRO A 107 -26.84 5.92 -24.04
N ASP A 108 -26.71 6.64 -25.15
CA ASP A 108 -25.42 6.92 -25.82
C ASP A 108 -24.35 7.49 -24.86
N GLN A 109 -24.77 8.27 -23.87
CA GLN A 109 -23.88 8.84 -22.85
C GLN A 109 -23.17 7.80 -21.96
N TYR A 110 -23.67 6.56 -21.91
CA TYR A 110 -23.10 5.45 -21.14
C TYR A 110 -22.32 4.47 -22.01
N VAL A 111 -22.29 4.65 -23.34
CA VAL A 111 -21.48 3.84 -24.24
C VAL A 111 -20.01 4.23 -24.05
N ILE A 112 -19.20 3.26 -23.61
CA ILE A 112 -17.78 3.46 -23.40
C ILE A 112 -17.06 3.35 -24.74
N SER A 113 -16.28 4.37 -25.09
CA SER A 113 -15.42 4.33 -26.28
C SER A 113 -14.10 3.59 -26.00
N VAL A 114 -13.53 2.99 -27.05
CA VAL A 114 -12.21 2.35 -26.97
C VAL A 114 -11.13 3.34 -26.52
N TYR A 115 -11.22 4.59 -26.95
CA TYR A 115 -10.28 5.64 -26.54
C TYR A 115 -10.37 5.93 -25.04
N THR A 116 -11.59 5.95 -24.48
CA THR A 116 -11.81 6.13 -23.04
C THR A 116 -11.18 4.98 -22.24
N THR A 117 -11.41 3.74 -22.67
CA THR A 117 -10.81 2.56 -22.04
C THR A 117 -9.28 2.58 -22.16
N PHE A 118 -8.74 2.92 -23.32
CA PHE A 118 -7.30 3.08 -23.52
C PHE A 118 -6.69 4.10 -22.56
N LYS A 119 -7.30 5.30 -22.45
CA LYS A 119 -6.82 6.34 -21.53
C LYS A 119 -6.90 5.92 -20.07
N ALA A 120 -7.94 5.18 -19.70
CA ALA A 120 -8.05 4.61 -18.36
C ALA A 120 -6.90 3.63 -18.08
N LEU A 121 -6.62 2.69 -18.99
CA LEU A 121 -5.53 1.73 -18.87
C LEU A 121 -4.15 2.41 -18.85
N GLU A 122 -3.93 3.42 -19.68
CA GLU A 122 -2.67 4.20 -19.73
C GLU A 122 -2.40 4.94 -18.40
N SER A 123 -3.46 5.39 -17.72
CA SER A 123 -3.39 6.09 -16.44
C SER A 123 -3.11 5.17 -15.23
N VAL A 124 -3.18 3.84 -15.42
CA VAL A 124 -2.93 2.87 -14.35
C VAL A 124 -1.49 3.01 -13.85
N LYS A 125 -1.35 3.14 -12.54
CA LYS A 125 -0.03 3.19 -11.89
C LYS A 125 0.59 1.78 -11.89
N ALA A 126 1.61 1.59 -12.72
CA ALA A 126 2.30 0.30 -12.90
C ALA A 126 2.79 -0.38 -11.61
N ASN A 127 3.11 0.41 -10.57
CA ASN A 127 3.62 -0.07 -9.29
C ASN A 127 2.51 -0.42 -8.27
N LYS A 128 1.24 -0.51 -8.71
CA LYS A 128 0.13 -0.92 -7.83
C LYS A 128 0.14 -2.43 -7.63
N ALA A 129 -0.35 -2.83 -6.45
CA ALA A 129 -0.52 -4.24 -6.13
C ALA A 129 -1.49 -4.88 -7.12
N THR A 130 -1.21 -6.14 -7.42
CA THR A 130 -2.02 -7.01 -8.25
C THR A 130 -3.40 -7.24 -7.64
N GLY A 131 -4.44 -7.24 -8.47
CA GLY A 131 -5.81 -7.53 -8.04
C GLY A 131 -6.03 -9.02 -7.72
N PRO A 132 -7.27 -9.41 -7.38
CA PRO A 132 -7.65 -10.81 -7.17
C PRO A 132 -7.50 -11.66 -8.44
N ASP A 133 -7.52 -11.02 -9.60
CA ASP A 133 -7.24 -11.60 -10.93
C ASP A 133 -5.77 -12.02 -11.14
N ASN A 134 -4.89 -11.65 -10.21
CA ASN A 134 -3.45 -11.85 -10.29
C ASN A 134 -2.79 -11.21 -11.54
N ILE A 135 -3.42 -10.19 -12.16
CA ILE A 135 -2.88 -9.46 -13.32
C ILE A 135 -2.13 -8.21 -12.86
N PRO A 136 -0.81 -8.10 -13.12
CA PRO A 136 -0.05 -6.94 -12.68
C PRO A 136 -0.46 -5.64 -13.38
N ALA A 137 -0.53 -4.54 -12.63
CA ALA A 137 -0.92 -3.22 -13.13
C ALA A 137 -0.06 -2.70 -14.30
N TRP A 138 1.22 -3.09 -14.35
CA TRP A 138 2.12 -2.72 -15.45
C TRP A 138 1.73 -3.38 -16.78
N VAL A 139 1.11 -4.58 -16.75
CA VAL A 139 0.63 -5.28 -17.95
C VAL A 139 -0.52 -4.49 -18.57
N LEU A 140 -1.50 -4.10 -17.74
CA LEU A 140 -2.64 -3.29 -18.18
C LEU A 140 -2.20 -1.99 -18.83
N ARG A 141 -1.19 -1.33 -18.26
CA ARG A 141 -0.64 -0.08 -18.79
C ARG A 141 0.14 -0.28 -20.09
N ASN A 142 1.06 -1.24 -20.14
CA ASN A 142 1.96 -1.43 -21.27
C ASN A 142 1.23 -1.99 -22.50
N TYR A 143 0.20 -2.80 -22.29
CA TYR A 143 -0.60 -3.40 -23.35
C TYR A 143 -1.96 -2.71 -23.50
N ALA A 144 -2.10 -1.47 -23.03
CA ALA A 144 -3.35 -0.71 -23.07
C ALA A 144 -3.96 -0.64 -24.48
N ASN A 145 -3.13 -0.48 -25.51
CA ASN A 145 -3.56 -0.44 -26.91
C ASN A 145 -4.18 -1.76 -27.39
N VAL A 146 -3.65 -2.90 -26.92
CA VAL A 146 -4.14 -4.24 -27.30
C VAL A 146 -5.35 -4.63 -26.45
N LEU A 147 -5.36 -4.26 -25.18
CA LEU A 147 -6.40 -4.63 -24.22
C LEU A 147 -7.64 -3.73 -24.29
N ALA A 148 -7.51 -2.49 -24.77
CA ALA A 148 -8.63 -1.56 -24.80
C ALA A 148 -9.83 -2.09 -25.61
N PRO A 149 -9.69 -2.55 -26.87
CA PRO A 149 -10.85 -3.03 -27.64
C PRO A 149 -11.64 -4.18 -26.98
N PRO A 150 -11.02 -5.29 -26.53
CA PRO A 150 -11.77 -6.37 -25.90
C PRO A 150 -12.37 -5.96 -24.55
N LEU A 151 -11.68 -5.15 -23.75
CA LEU A 151 -12.21 -4.68 -22.47
C LEU A 151 -13.40 -3.72 -22.65
N THR A 152 -13.34 -2.83 -23.64
CA THR A 152 -14.48 -1.97 -24.00
C THR A 152 -15.72 -2.79 -24.37
N ALA A 153 -15.54 -3.86 -25.15
CA ALA A 153 -16.65 -4.75 -25.51
C ALA A 153 -17.26 -5.43 -24.27
N ILE A 154 -16.42 -5.93 -23.36
CA ILE A 154 -16.89 -6.52 -22.10
C ILE A 154 -17.66 -5.50 -21.26
N PHE A 155 -17.12 -4.30 -21.07
CA PHE A 155 -17.77 -3.28 -20.25
C PHE A 155 -19.12 -2.84 -20.83
N ASN A 156 -19.19 -2.61 -22.14
CA ASN A 156 -20.44 -2.22 -22.79
C ASN A 156 -21.49 -3.35 -22.75
N ASN A 157 -21.06 -4.61 -22.92
CA ASN A 157 -21.97 -5.76 -22.78
C ASN A 157 -22.48 -5.90 -21.34
N SER A 158 -21.62 -5.75 -20.34
CA SER A 158 -22.04 -5.78 -18.93
C SER A 158 -22.98 -4.64 -18.56
N LEU A 159 -22.78 -3.44 -19.12
CA LEU A 159 -23.69 -2.32 -18.92
C LEU A 159 -25.04 -2.55 -19.60
N ARG A 160 -25.04 -3.15 -20.80
CA ARG A 160 -26.25 -3.46 -21.56
C ARG A 160 -27.08 -4.56 -20.91
N ASP A 161 -26.43 -5.64 -20.50
CA ASP A 161 -27.12 -6.82 -19.98
C ASP A 161 -27.39 -6.70 -18.47
N GLY A 162 -26.77 -5.72 -17.80
CA GLY A 162 -26.82 -5.58 -16.35
C GLY A 162 -26.14 -6.73 -15.61
N VAL A 163 -25.30 -7.51 -16.31
CA VAL A 163 -24.67 -8.74 -15.81
C VAL A 163 -23.15 -8.62 -15.92
N LEU A 164 -22.47 -8.82 -14.80
CA LEU A 164 -21.01 -8.91 -14.79
C LEU A 164 -20.56 -10.32 -15.21
N PRO A 165 -19.41 -10.45 -15.89
CA PRO A 165 -18.80 -11.76 -16.12
C PRO A 165 -18.57 -12.46 -14.78
N MET A 166 -18.89 -13.75 -14.71
CA MET A 166 -18.57 -14.57 -13.54
C MET A 166 -17.05 -14.73 -13.41
N GLU A 167 -16.56 -14.68 -12.17
CA GLU A 167 -15.17 -14.98 -11.80
C GLU A 167 -14.81 -16.45 -12.05
#